data_AF-A0A914EB30-F1
#
_entry.id   AF-A0A914EB30-F1
#
_cell.length_a   1.000
_cell.length_b   1.000
_cell.length_c   1.000
_cell.angle_alpha   90.00
_cell.angle_beta   90.00
_cell.angle_gamma   90.00
#
_symmetry.space_group_name_H-M   'P 1'
#
loop_
_entity.id
_entity.type
_entity.pdbx_description
1 polymer ?
#
loop_
_entity_poly.entity_id
_entity_poly.type
_entity_poly.pdbx_seq_one_letter_code
_entity_poly.pdbx_strand_id
1 'polypeptide(L)'
;MIEKEDMYVTRWANAKPIYIHEVDATDSAIGYDGFKFFRECRELRVLKLNYCEYFDDEAFRHLAYGRPKNTLNELEIITNGSVSEGIIKWITELKALKRLHLYLLPRIRNRNAFVRQVQLALPQCNITFPEGDKFGYGYNVKQ
;
A
#
# COMPACT_ATOMS: atom_id res chain seq x y z
N MET A 1 15.24 -21.69 -19.34
CA MET A 1 14.02 -20.92 -18.97
C MET A 1 14.25 -19.51 -19.44
N ILE A 2 13.56 -19.06 -20.48
CA ILE A 2 13.56 -17.65 -20.86
C ILE A 2 12.76 -16.95 -19.75
N GLU A 3 13.39 -16.04 -19.02
CA GLU A 3 12.74 -15.39 -17.89
C GLU A 3 11.51 -14.59 -18.40
N LYS A 4 10.42 -14.53 -17.62
CA LYS A 4 9.17 -13.84 -18.03
C LYS A 4 9.40 -12.39 -18.51
N GLU A 5 10.49 -11.78 -18.05
CA GLU A 5 11.00 -10.48 -18.50
C GLU A 5 11.26 -10.48 -20.01
N ASP A 6 12.08 -11.42 -20.50
CA ASP A 6 12.49 -11.55 -21.89
C ASP A 6 11.30 -11.82 -22.79
N MET A 7 10.30 -12.58 -22.32
CA MET A 7 9.06 -12.81 -23.06
C MET A 7 8.24 -11.54 -23.25
N TYR A 8 8.10 -10.68 -22.22
CA TYR A 8 7.38 -9.40 -22.35
C TYR A 8 8.13 -8.45 -23.27
N VAL A 9 9.45 -8.31 -23.08
CA VAL A 9 10.30 -7.46 -23.91
C VAL A 9 10.26 -7.91 -25.37
N THR A 10 10.33 -9.22 -25.62
CA THR A 10 10.23 -9.78 -26.98
C THR A 10 8.85 -9.54 -27.59
N ARG A 11 7.78 -9.75 -26.82
CA ARG A 11 6.40 -9.56 -27.29
C ARG A 11 6.11 -8.09 -27.65
N TRP A 12 6.71 -7.15 -26.93
CA TRP A 12 6.48 -5.72 -27.10
C TRP A 12 7.73 -4.97 -27.56
N ALA A 13 8.62 -5.64 -28.32
CA ALA A 13 9.93 -5.10 -28.70
C ALA A 13 9.87 -3.75 -29.45
N ASN A 14 8.76 -3.50 -30.15
CA ASN A 14 8.54 -2.27 -30.91
C ASN A 14 7.65 -1.24 -30.18
N ALA A 15 7.14 -1.58 -28.99
CA ALA A 15 6.34 -0.65 -28.19
C ALA A 15 7.27 0.25 -27.38
N LYS A 16 6.94 1.55 -27.31
CA LYS A 16 7.61 2.44 -26.37
C LYS A 16 7.34 1.93 -24.95
N PRO A 17 8.36 1.81 -24.08
CA PRO A 17 8.13 1.43 -22.70
C PRO A 17 7.27 2.51 -22.02
N ILE A 18 6.10 2.10 -21.55
CA ILE A 18 5.17 2.93 -20.78
C ILE A 18 5.00 2.26 -19.42
N TYR A 19 5.19 3.03 -18.36
CA TYR A 19 5.09 2.54 -17.00
C TYR A 19 4.13 3.38 -16.18
N ILE A 20 3.40 2.71 -15.29
CA ILE A 20 2.59 3.37 -14.27
C ILE A 20 3.54 3.75 -13.14
N HIS A 21 3.68 5.05 -12.88
CA HIS A 21 4.49 5.58 -11.79
C HIS A 21 3.68 5.85 -10.53
N GLU A 22 2.44 6.30 -10.70
CA GLU A 22 1.60 6.75 -9.59
C GLU A 22 0.18 6.24 -9.81
N VAL A 23 -0.42 5.77 -8.72
CA VAL A 23 -1.83 5.38 -8.68
C VAL A 23 -2.44 6.05 -7.47
N ASP A 24 -3.37 6.96 -7.73
CA ASP A 24 -4.26 7.49 -6.72
C ASP A 24 -5.61 6.79 -6.86
N ALA A 25 -5.92 5.93 -5.89
CA ALA A 25 -7.17 5.19 -5.83
C ALA A 25 -8.11 5.76 -4.75
N THR A 26 -7.95 7.04 -4.38
CA THR A 26 -8.85 7.70 -3.43
C THR A 26 -10.32 7.51 -3.84
N ASP A 27 -11.17 7.09 -2.89
CA ASP A 27 -12.60 6.84 -3.09
C ASP A 27 -12.90 5.78 -4.18
N SER A 28 -12.00 4.82 -4.34
CA SER A 28 -12.14 3.72 -5.29
C SER A 28 -12.76 2.49 -4.64
N ALA A 29 -13.53 1.74 -5.44
CA ALA A 29 -14.01 0.41 -5.09
C ALA A 29 -12.95 -0.70 -5.26
N ILE A 30 -11.66 -0.37 -5.17
CA ILE A 30 -10.58 -1.35 -5.34
C ILE A 30 -10.65 -2.42 -4.24
N GLY A 31 -10.81 -3.67 -4.67
CA GLY A 31 -10.79 -4.83 -3.79
C GLY A 31 -9.52 -5.66 -3.92
N TYR A 32 -9.46 -6.77 -3.18
CA TYR A 32 -8.34 -7.72 -3.19
C TYR A 32 -7.86 -8.07 -4.61
N ASP A 33 -8.78 -8.42 -5.51
CA ASP A 33 -8.43 -8.84 -6.87
C ASP A 33 -7.80 -7.72 -7.72
N GLY A 34 -8.09 -6.45 -7.41
CA GLY A 34 -7.48 -5.30 -8.07
C GLY A 34 -5.97 -5.24 -7.84
N PHE A 35 -5.49 -5.68 -6.67
CA PHE A 35 -4.06 -5.65 -6.34
C PHE A 35 -3.23 -6.62 -7.18
N LYS A 36 -3.86 -7.65 -7.79
CA LYS A 36 -3.18 -8.58 -8.70
C LYS A 36 -2.53 -7.86 -9.88
N PHE A 37 -3.13 -6.77 -10.35
CA PHE A 37 -2.62 -6.00 -11.49
C PHE A 37 -1.39 -5.17 -11.15
N PHE A 38 -1.25 -4.73 -9.88
CA PHE A 38 -0.04 -4.03 -9.45
C PHE A 38 1.21 -4.92 -9.45
N ARG A 39 1.05 -6.25 -9.39
CA ARG A 39 2.18 -7.19 -9.35
C ARG A 39 3.17 -6.98 -10.48
N GLU A 40 2.69 -6.59 -11.66
CA GLU A 40 3.49 -6.38 -12.87
C GLU A 40 3.84 -4.90 -13.14
N CYS A 41 3.44 -3.96 -12.27
CA CYS A 41 3.83 -2.56 -12.40
C CYS A 41 5.32 -2.40 -12.11
N ARG A 42 6.11 -2.23 -13.18
CA ARG A 42 7.58 -2.23 -13.14
C ARG A 42 8.20 -1.00 -12.49
N GLU A 43 7.49 0.13 -12.49
CA GLU A 43 8.01 1.39 -11.95
C GLU A 43 6.98 2.14 -11.09
N LEU A 44 6.06 1.43 -10.43
CA LEU A 44 5.13 2.04 -9.50
C LEU A 44 5.89 2.59 -8.29
N ARG A 45 5.83 3.91 -8.09
CA ARG A 45 6.53 4.66 -7.03
C ARG A 45 5.58 5.21 -5.97
N VAL A 46 4.36 5.57 -6.34
CA VAL A 46 3.35 6.12 -5.42
C VAL A 46 2.06 5.33 -5.52
N LEU A 47 1.51 4.92 -4.38
CA LEU A 47 0.20 4.30 -4.28
C LEU A 47 -0.58 4.93 -3.13
N LYS A 48 -1.73 5.54 -3.44
CA LYS A 48 -2.67 6.09 -2.46
C LYS A 48 -3.95 5.28 -2.42
N LEU A 49 -4.35 4.86 -1.23
CA LEU A 49 -5.49 3.99 -0.95
C LEU A 49 -6.37 4.64 0.11
N ASN A 50 -6.90 5.82 -0.22
CA ASN A 50 -7.68 6.63 0.71
C ASN A 50 -9.17 6.33 0.55
N TYR A 51 -9.87 6.15 1.66
CA TYR A 51 -11.31 5.83 1.67
C TYR A 51 -11.66 4.58 0.84
N CYS A 52 -10.77 3.59 0.85
CA CYS A 52 -10.95 2.34 0.12
C CYS A 52 -11.32 1.23 1.10
N GLU A 53 -12.52 0.65 1.01
CA GLU A 53 -13.04 -0.28 2.03
C GLU A 53 -12.94 -1.78 1.66
N TYR A 54 -12.71 -2.10 0.40
CA TYR A 54 -12.91 -3.46 -0.14
C TYR A 54 -11.67 -4.36 -0.16
N PHE A 55 -10.59 -3.98 0.54
CA PHE A 55 -9.38 -4.79 0.69
C PHE A 55 -8.96 -4.94 2.16
N ASP A 56 -8.18 -6.00 2.43
CA ASP A 56 -7.57 -6.30 3.72
C ASP A 56 -6.03 -6.44 3.59
N ASP A 57 -5.39 -6.90 4.66
CA ASP A 57 -3.94 -7.11 4.72
C ASP A 57 -3.43 -8.00 3.58
N GLU A 58 -4.17 -9.05 3.19
CA GLU A 58 -3.70 -10.03 2.21
C GLU A 58 -3.56 -9.45 0.80
N ALA A 59 -4.26 -8.36 0.48
CA ALA A 59 -4.12 -7.69 -0.81
C ALA A 59 -2.67 -7.20 -1.05
N PHE A 60 -1.98 -6.77 0.03
CA PHE A 60 -0.61 -6.27 -0.03
C PHE A 60 0.43 -7.35 -0.39
N ARG A 61 0.07 -8.64 -0.28
CA ARG A 61 0.89 -9.74 -0.78
C ARG A 61 1.26 -9.58 -2.25
N HIS A 62 0.36 -9.01 -3.06
CA HIS A 62 0.61 -8.79 -4.49
C HIS A 62 1.67 -7.70 -4.75
N LEU A 63 1.77 -6.71 -3.86
CA LEU A 63 2.84 -5.72 -3.89
C LEU A 63 4.16 -6.33 -3.39
N ALA A 64 4.12 -7.05 -2.27
CA ALA A 64 5.27 -7.69 -1.62
C ALA A 64 5.99 -8.73 -2.50
N TYR A 65 5.24 -9.56 -3.23
CA TYR A 65 5.80 -10.57 -4.14
C TYR A 65 5.81 -10.13 -5.62
N GLY A 66 5.39 -8.89 -5.88
CA GLY A 66 5.43 -8.30 -7.21
C GLY A 66 6.68 -7.48 -7.45
N ARG A 67 6.68 -6.79 -8.58
CA ARG A 67 7.69 -5.77 -8.91
C ARG A 67 7.66 -4.55 -7.98
N PRO A 68 6.49 -4.09 -7.47
CA PRO A 68 6.43 -2.94 -6.58
C PRO A 68 7.29 -3.05 -5.32
N LYS A 69 7.62 -4.27 -4.85
CA LYS A 69 8.52 -4.46 -3.70
C LYS A 69 9.85 -3.69 -3.82
N ASN A 70 10.33 -3.50 -5.05
CA ASN A 70 11.60 -2.83 -5.35
C ASN A 70 11.42 -1.40 -5.88
N THR A 71 10.19 -0.94 -6.12
CA THR A 71 9.96 0.37 -6.77
C THR A 71 9.03 1.29 -6.00
N LEU A 72 8.13 0.75 -5.17
CA LEU A 72 7.16 1.55 -4.43
C LEU A 72 7.88 2.33 -3.33
N ASN A 73 7.92 3.65 -3.50
CA ASN A 73 8.59 4.57 -2.59
C ASN A 73 7.63 5.19 -1.57
N GLU A 74 6.37 5.38 -1.96
CA GLU A 74 5.37 6.03 -1.14
C GLU A 74 4.08 5.22 -1.14
N LEU A 75 3.62 4.89 0.08
CA LEU A 75 2.35 4.23 0.31
C LEU A 75 1.55 5.07 1.29
N GLU A 76 0.32 5.38 0.90
CA GLU A 76 -0.64 6.10 1.72
C GLU A 76 -1.92 5.27 1.87
N ILE A 77 -2.34 5.06 3.11
CA ILE A 77 -3.58 4.36 3.45
C ILE A 77 -4.33 5.20 4.47
N ILE A 78 -5.44 5.78 4.04
CA ILE A 78 -6.31 6.60 4.89
C ILE A 78 -7.68 5.93 4.95
N THR A 79 -8.18 5.69 6.15
CA THR A 79 -9.55 5.19 6.38
C THR A 79 -9.81 3.85 5.70
N ASN A 80 -9.42 2.76 6.38
CA ASN A 80 -9.78 1.40 5.99
C ASN A 80 -10.09 0.57 7.25
N GLY A 81 -11.26 -0.07 7.27
CA GLY A 81 -11.75 -0.83 8.44
C GLY A 81 -11.14 -2.23 8.60
N SER A 82 -10.49 -2.75 7.57
CA SER A 82 -10.07 -4.16 7.47
C SER A 82 -8.58 -4.36 7.71
N VAL A 83 -7.75 -3.33 7.42
CA VAL A 83 -6.29 -3.33 7.59
C VAL A 83 -5.92 -3.39 9.07
N SER A 84 -5.14 -4.39 9.45
CA SER A 84 -4.72 -4.69 10.82
C SER A 84 -3.20 -4.66 10.99
N GLU A 85 -2.68 -4.96 12.18
CA GLU A 85 -1.24 -5.15 12.38
C GLU A 85 -0.66 -6.30 11.53
N GLY A 86 -1.50 -7.22 11.02
CA GLY A 86 -1.10 -8.28 10.11
C GLY A 86 -0.49 -7.81 8.80
N ILE A 87 -0.77 -6.57 8.37
CA ILE A 87 -0.18 -5.95 7.16
C ILE A 87 1.34 -5.78 7.25
N ILE A 88 1.90 -5.73 8.48
CA ILE A 88 3.35 -5.53 8.70
C ILE A 88 4.15 -6.56 7.89
N LYS A 89 3.73 -7.83 7.89
CA LYS A 89 4.43 -8.92 7.18
C LYS A 89 4.58 -8.66 5.67
N TRP A 90 3.73 -7.83 5.08
CA TRP A 90 3.76 -7.47 3.66
C TRP A 90 4.48 -6.15 3.43
N ILE A 91 4.23 -5.13 4.26
CA ILE A 91 4.87 -3.82 4.12
C ILE A 91 6.40 -3.94 4.27
N THR A 92 6.88 -4.80 5.18
CA THR A 92 8.32 -4.99 5.38
C THR A 92 9.04 -5.60 4.19
N GLU A 93 8.32 -6.18 3.23
CA GLU A 93 8.89 -6.66 1.97
C GLU A 93 9.09 -5.56 0.92
N LEU A 94 8.48 -4.39 1.12
CA LEU A 94 8.62 -3.22 0.24
C LEU A 94 9.95 -2.50 0.51
N LYS A 95 11.06 -3.10 0.07
CA LYS A 95 12.42 -2.63 0.39
C LYS A 95 12.75 -1.23 -0.13
N ALA A 96 12.01 -0.74 -1.13
CA ALA A 96 12.16 0.61 -1.67
C ALA A 96 11.31 1.68 -0.97
N LEU A 97 10.49 1.29 0.02
CA LEU A 97 9.56 2.20 0.68
C LEU A 97 10.31 3.23 1.53
N LYS A 98 10.04 4.50 1.26
CA LYS A 98 10.65 5.67 1.91
C LYS A 98 9.64 6.51 2.69
N ARG A 99 8.36 6.48 2.29
CA ARG A 99 7.27 7.15 3.00
C ARG A 99 6.11 6.18 3.19
N LEU A 100 5.66 6.07 4.44
CA LEU A 100 4.43 5.37 4.80
C LEU A 100 3.54 6.34 5.58
N HIS A 101 2.40 6.69 4.99
CA HIS A 101 1.39 7.52 5.64
C HIS A 101 0.15 6.70 5.95
N LEU A 102 -0.24 6.69 7.22
CA LEU A 102 -1.35 5.91 7.73
C LEU A 102 -2.28 6.82 8.52
N TYR A 103 -3.58 6.68 8.30
CA TYR A 103 -4.55 7.45 9.07
C TYR A 103 -5.87 6.70 9.22
N LEU A 104 -6.49 6.84 10.40
CA LEU A 104 -7.80 6.25 10.71
C LEU A 104 -7.91 4.76 10.34
N LEU A 105 -7.01 3.93 10.87
CA LEU A 105 -7.02 2.47 10.70
C LEU A 105 -7.45 1.81 12.03
N PRO A 106 -8.76 1.67 12.30
CA PRO A 106 -9.29 1.32 13.62
C PRO A 106 -8.88 -0.07 14.11
N ARG A 107 -8.46 -0.97 13.21
CA ARG A 107 -8.03 -2.32 13.57
C ARG A 107 -6.56 -2.38 14.00
N ILE A 108 -5.77 -1.32 13.77
CA ILE A 108 -4.44 -1.16 14.37
C ILE A 108 -4.59 -0.51 15.75
N ARG A 109 -4.60 -1.33 16.80
CA ARG A 109 -4.91 -0.89 18.16
C ARG A 109 -3.71 -0.25 18.85
N ASN A 110 -2.52 -0.80 18.62
CA ASN A 110 -1.28 -0.30 19.22
C ASN A 110 -0.39 0.37 18.16
N ARG A 111 -0.71 1.62 17.85
CA ARG A 111 0.00 2.42 16.83
C ARG A 111 1.49 2.56 17.12
N ASN A 112 1.88 2.76 18.38
CA ASN A 112 3.29 2.88 18.76
C ASN A 112 4.06 1.59 18.52
N ALA A 113 3.49 0.43 18.91
CA ALA A 113 4.11 -0.86 18.64
C ALA A 113 4.16 -1.18 17.13
N PHE A 114 3.12 -0.80 16.39
CA PHE A 114 3.07 -0.93 14.94
C PHE A 114 4.21 -0.13 14.28
N VAL A 115 4.28 1.17 14.55
CA VAL A 115 5.32 2.06 13.98
C VAL A 115 6.70 1.55 14.35
N ARG A 116 6.94 1.16 15.60
CA ARG A 116 8.22 0.58 16.03
C ARG A 116 8.60 -0.66 15.24
N GLN A 117 7.67 -1.59 15.04
CA GLN A 117 7.94 -2.83 14.28
C GLN A 117 8.29 -2.54 12.82
N VAL A 118 7.53 -1.66 12.16
CA VAL A 118 7.81 -1.28 10.77
C VAL A 118 9.15 -0.54 10.68
N GLN A 119 9.45 0.38 11.61
CA GLN A 119 10.71 1.12 11.63
C GLN A 119 11.93 0.21 11.83
N LEU A 120 11.82 -0.84 12.64
CA LEU A 120 12.90 -1.82 12.82
C LEU A 120 13.23 -2.56 11.52
N ALA A 121 12.21 -2.88 10.72
CA ALA A 121 12.39 -3.58 9.46
C ALA A 121 12.76 -2.64 8.29
N LEU A 122 12.29 -1.39 8.33
CA LEU A 122 12.49 -0.37 7.30
C LEU A 122 13.05 0.92 7.94
N PRO A 123 14.32 0.92 8.40
CA PRO A 123 14.89 2.01 9.19
C PRO A 123 14.98 3.35 8.45
N GLN A 124 14.96 3.33 7.11
CA GLN A 124 15.02 4.51 6.25
C GLN A 124 13.63 5.01 5.82
N CYS A 125 12.56 4.30 6.19
CA CYS A 125 11.20 4.72 5.88
C CYS A 125 10.73 5.77 6.90
N ASN A 126 10.25 6.90 6.41
CA ASN A 126 9.56 7.90 7.21
C ASN A 126 8.10 7.46 7.41
N ILE A 127 7.73 7.15 8.64
CA ILE A 127 6.39 6.65 8.98
C ILE A 127 5.61 7.73 9.70
N THR A 128 4.42 8.03 9.20
CA THR A 128 3.50 8.98 9.82
C THR A 128 2.18 8.29 10.11
N PHE A 129 1.80 8.25 11.38
CA PHE A 129 0.53 7.67 11.82
C PHE A 129 -0.10 8.55 12.92
N PRO A 130 -0.60 9.75 12.55
CA PRO A 130 -1.13 10.69 13.52
C PRO A 130 -2.33 10.11 14.28
N GLU A 131 -2.58 10.66 15.47
CA GLU A 131 -3.83 10.38 16.18
C GLU A 131 -4.99 10.88 15.33
N GLY A 132 -6.07 10.11 15.26
CA GLY A 132 -7.32 10.69 14.82
C GLY A 132 -7.65 11.79 15.82
N ASP A 133 -7.69 13.04 15.38
CA ASP A 133 -8.47 14.04 16.11
C ASP A 133 -9.85 13.43 16.36
N LYS A 134 -10.50 13.78 17.48
CA LYS A 134 -11.84 13.30 17.79
C LYS A 134 -12.81 13.78 16.70
N PHE A 135 -12.91 13.07 15.58
CA PHE A 135 -13.98 13.27 14.61
C PHE A 135 -15.21 12.69 15.25
N GLY A 136 -16.09 13.57 15.73
CA GLY A 136 -17.46 13.16 16.01
C GLY A 136 -18.03 12.60 14.71
N TYR A 137 -18.51 11.35 14.74
CA TYR A 137 -19.21 10.71 13.62
C TYR A 137 -20.56 11.40 13.27
N GLY A 138 -20.76 12.67 13.63
CA GLY A 138 -22.02 13.38 13.49
C GLY A 138 -23.12 12.91 14.46
N TYR A 139 -22.96 11.80 15.17
CA TYR A 139 -23.89 11.31 16.19
C TYR A 139 -23.64 12.00 17.54
N ASN A 140 -23.78 13.33 17.59
CA ASN A 140 -24.04 13.97 18.87
C ASN A 140 -25.48 13.63 19.26
N VAL A 141 -25.65 12.66 20.16
CA VAL A 141 -26.90 12.48 20.88
C VAL A 141 -27.10 13.78 21.67
N LYS A 142 -28.14 14.55 21.33
CA LYS A 142 -28.53 15.73 22.10
C LYS A 142 -28.74 15.28 23.55
N GLN A 143 -28.05 15.94 24.48
CA GLN A 143 -28.32 15.82 25.92
C GLN A 143 -29.72 16.35 26.23
#